data_AF-G3IFQ0-F1
#
_entry.id   AF-G3IFQ0-F1
#
_cell.length_a   1.000
_cell.length_b   1.000
_cell.length_c   1.000
_cell.angle_alpha   90.00
_cell.angle_beta   90.00
_cell.angle_gamma   90.00
#
_symmetry.space_group_name_H-M   'P 1'
#
loop_
_entity.id
_entity.type
_entity.pdbx_description
1 polymer ?
#
loop_
_entity_poly.entity_id
_entity_poly.type
_entity_poly.pdbx_seq_one_letter_code
_entity_poly.pdbx_strand_id
1 'polypeptide(L)'
;VIRYCNLCNHFDGNRCLGGMRRCWKFNLLLTNRSCTTENFYFNDRITGLYLFRYSRLSCKRCGQGMFQEFHDLLRETFCCIERNYCNDGLTTLETSSLYFEDIKEKKELND
;
A
#
# COMPACT_ATOMS: atom_id res chain seq x y z
N VAL A 1 13.16 -20.79 2.47
CA VAL A 1 11.94 -20.17 3.04
C VAL A 1 11.20 -19.43 1.93
N ILE A 2 9.89 -19.60 1.81
CA ILE A 2 9.05 -18.91 0.82
C ILE A 2 8.32 -17.76 1.53
N ARG A 3 8.30 -16.57 0.95
CA ARG A 3 7.53 -15.42 1.44
C ARG A 3 6.27 -15.28 0.58
N TYR A 4 5.12 -15.10 1.23
CA TYR A 4 3.86 -14.77 0.57
C TYR A 4 3.50 -13.31 0.81
N CYS A 5 2.96 -12.64 -0.22
CA CYS A 5 2.46 -11.26 -0.13
C CYS A 5 1.09 -11.15 -0.78
N ASN A 6 0.37 -10.08 -0.42
CA ASN A 6 -0.85 -9.68 -1.10
C ASN A 6 -0.51 -9.15 -2.49
N LEU A 7 -1.38 -9.48 -3.45
CA LEU A 7 -1.30 -9.02 -4.82
C LEU A 7 -2.63 -8.34 -5.17
N CYS A 8 -2.56 -7.04 -5.43
CA CYS A 8 -3.70 -6.23 -5.81
C CYS A 8 -3.27 -5.08 -6.71
N ASN A 9 -3.94 -4.90 -7.85
CA ASN A 9 -3.65 -3.80 -8.78
C ASN A 9 -4.34 -2.49 -8.41
N HIS A 10 -5.41 -2.55 -7.61
CA HIS A 10 -6.19 -1.38 -7.22
C HIS A 10 -6.90 -1.65 -5.88
N PHE A 11 -6.22 -1.29 -4.81
CA PHE A 11 -6.76 -1.31 -3.45
C PHE A 11 -7.27 0.10 -3.12
N ASP A 12 -8.56 0.24 -2.84
CA ASP A 12 -9.22 1.54 -2.64
C ASP A 12 -9.07 2.13 -1.23
N GLY A 13 -8.28 1.49 -0.37
CA GLY A 13 -8.17 1.81 1.06
C GLY A 13 -9.03 0.91 1.95
N ASN A 14 -9.93 0.10 1.37
CA ASN A 14 -10.74 -0.87 2.10
C ASN A 14 -10.63 -2.27 1.49
N ARG A 15 -10.78 -2.39 0.17
CA ARG A 15 -10.78 -3.65 -0.56
C ARG A 15 -10.03 -3.56 -1.88
N CYS A 16 -9.64 -4.73 -2.39
CA CYS A 16 -9.10 -4.86 -3.73
C CYS A 16 -10.24 -4.95 -4.75
N LEU A 17 -10.39 -3.97 -5.64
CA LEU A 17 -11.50 -3.95 -6.62
C LEU A 17 -11.48 -5.13 -7.61
N GLY A 18 -10.30 -5.70 -7.88
CA GLY A 18 -10.13 -6.89 -8.73
C GLY A 18 -10.09 -8.23 -7.98
N GLY A 19 -10.41 -8.22 -6.68
CA GLY A 19 -10.21 -9.36 -5.78
C GLY A 19 -8.77 -9.49 -5.31
N MET A 20 -8.59 -9.74 -4.01
CA MET A 20 -7.26 -9.90 -3.43
C MET A 20 -6.65 -11.22 -3.90
N ARG A 21 -5.48 -11.16 -4.52
CA ARG A 21 -4.70 -12.33 -4.93
C ARG A 21 -3.48 -12.47 -4.03
N ARG A 22 -2.75 -13.57 -4.20
CA ARG A 22 -1.47 -13.82 -3.54
C ARG A 22 -0.37 -14.00 -4.55
N CYS A 23 0.83 -13.59 -4.18
CA CYS A 23 2.06 -13.88 -4.89
C CYS A 23 3.10 -14.40 -3.89
N TRP A 24 4.17 -15.01 -4.40
CA TRP A 24 5.22 -15.59 -3.57
C TRP A 24 6.60 -15.37 -4.16
N LYS A 25 7.63 -15.41 -3.31
CA LYS A 25 9.04 -15.27 -3.69
C LYS A 25 9.96 -16.18 -2.87
N PHE A 26 11.07 -16.57 -3.47
CA PHE A 26 12.15 -17.28 -2.77
C PHE A 26 13.00 -16.32 -1.93
N ASN A 27 13.18 -16.65 -0.65
CA ASN A 27 13.89 -15.84 0.35
C ASN A 27 15.44 -15.86 0.21
N LEU A 28 15.98 -16.30 -0.93
CA LEU A 28 17.41 -16.55 -1.13
C LEU A 28 18.25 -15.27 -1.21
N LEU A 29 17.73 -14.20 -1.81
CA LEU A 29 18.38 -12.88 -1.87
C LEU A 29 17.70 -11.91 -0.92
N LEU A 30 18.48 -11.20 -0.08
CA LEU A 30 18.00 -10.20 0.90
C LEU A 30 17.07 -9.14 0.30
N THR A 31 17.29 -8.77 -0.96
CA THR A 31 16.49 -7.78 -1.71
C THR A 31 15.15 -8.31 -2.23
N ASN A 32 14.94 -9.62 -2.25
CA ASN A 32 13.72 -10.28 -2.71
C ASN A 32 12.81 -10.77 -1.57
N ARG A 33 13.11 -10.37 -0.33
CA ARG A 33 12.37 -10.81 0.86
C ARG A 33 11.15 -9.96 1.19
N SER A 34 11.07 -8.76 0.61
CA SER A 34 10.05 -7.77 0.92
C SER A 34 8.81 -7.88 0.05
N CYS A 35 7.68 -7.63 0.68
CA CYS A 35 6.44 -7.30 0.00
C CYS A 35 6.41 -5.79 -0.25
N THR A 36 5.76 -5.36 -1.32
CA THR A 36 5.70 -3.95 -1.73
C THR A 36 4.26 -3.45 -1.68
N THR A 37 4.12 -2.24 -1.13
CA THR A 37 2.91 -1.42 -1.18
C THR A 37 3.27 -0.13 -1.90
N GLU A 38 2.54 0.22 -2.95
CA GLU A 38 2.69 1.50 -3.64
C GLU A 38 1.42 2.29 -3.48
N ASN A 39 1.46 3.41 -2.78
CA ASN A 39 0.34 4.32 -2.62
C ASN A 39 0.41 5.41 -3.68
N PHE A 40 -0.72 5.67 -4.33
CA PHE A 40 -0.85 6.69 -5.36
C PHE A 40 -1.71 7.84 -4.83
N TYR A 41 -1.19 9.05 -5.00
CA TYR A 41 -1.81 10.28 -4.56
C TYR A 41 -1.96 11.23 -5.75
N PHE A 42 -3.15 11.79 -5.94
CA PHE A 42 -3.37 12.85 -6.92
C PHE A 42 -3.29 14.21 -6.25
N ASN A 43 -2.60 15.15 -6.90
CA ASN A 43 -2.62 16.55 -6.50
C ASN A 43 -4.01 17.14 -6.75
N ASP A 44 -4.66 17.58 -5.68
CA ASP A 44 -5.85 18.40 -5.78
C ASP A 44 -5.45 19.85 -6.05
N ARG A 45 -5.81 20.36 -7.23
CA ARG A 45 -5.40 21.69 -7.69
C ARG A 45 -6.00 22.83 -6.86
N ILE A 46 -7.11 22.57 -6.16
CA ILE A 46 -7.78 23.58 -5.34
C ILE A 46 -7.04 23.76 -4.01
N THR A 47 -6.73 22.66 -3.33
CA THR A 47 -6.07 22.70 -2.01
C THR A 47 -4.54 22.61 -2.08
N GLY A 48 -3.99 22.19 -3.22
CA GLY A 48 -2.56 21.90 -3.40
C GLY A 48 -2.11 20.59 -2.73
N LEU A 49 -3.02 19.85 -2.10
CA LEU A 49 -2.72 18.64 -1.34
C LEU A 49 -2.65 17.41 -2.23
N TYR A 50 -1.81 16.45 -1.84
CA TYR A 50 -1.78 15.12 -2.46
C TYR A 50 -2.70 14.17 -1.72
N LEU A 51 -3.85 13.88 -2.33
CA LEU A 51 -4.89 13.04 -1.74
C LEU A 51 -4.71 11.59 -2.16
N PHE A 52 -4.81 10.66 -1.20
CA PHE A 52 -4.74 9.23 -1.47
C PHE A 52 -5.85 8.81 -2.43
N ARG A 53 -5.52 7.87 -3.33
CA ARG A 53 -6.45 7.39 -4.36
C ARG A 53 -6.56 5.89 -4.37
N TYR A 54 -5.43 5.21 -4.45
CA TYR A 54 -5.39 3.75 -4.41
C TYR A 54 -3.98 3.26 -4.10
N SER A 55 -3.89 1.99 -3.71
CA SER A 55 -2.63 1.29 -3.54
C SER A 55 -2.48 0.13 -4.53
N ARG A 56 -1.24 -0.17 -4.90
CA ARG A 56 -0.83 -1.43 -5.54
C ARG A 56 -0.06 -2.28 -4.55
N LEU A 57 -0.52 -3.51 -4.36
CA LEU A 57 0.11 -4.50 -3.50
C LEU A 57 0.80 -5.52 -4.41
N SER A 58 2.08 -5.79 -4.20
CA SER A 58 2.79 -6.75 -5.04
C SER A 58 3.97 -7.41 -4.35
N CYS A 59 4.44 -8.48 -4.99
CA CYS A 59 5.71 -9.10 -4.70
C CYS A 59 6.82 -8.53 -5.60
N LYS A 60 6.77 -7.29 -6.08
CA LYS A 60 7.85 -6.79 -6.95
C LYS A 60 9.13 -6.52 -6.15
N ARG A 61 10.22 -6.11 -6.81
CA ARG A 61 11.42 -5.68 -6.08
C ARG A 61 11.09 -4.35 -5.40
N CYS A 62 11.35 -4.28 -4.11
CA CYS A 62 11.16 -3.06 -3.34
C CYS A 62 12.15 -1.97 -3.78
N GLY A 63 11.63 -0.77 -4.06
CA GLY A 63 12.38 0.47 -4.16
C GLY A 63 11.70 1.52 -3.30
N GLN A 64 11.99 1.50 -1.99
CA GLN A 64 11.33 2.36 -1.00
C GLN A 64 11.60 3.84 -1.29
N GLY A 65 10.58 4.67 -1.10
CA GLY A 65 10.66 6.13 -1.27
C GLY A 65 9.47 6.71 -2.02
N MET A 66 9.53 8.02 -2.26
CA MET A 66 8.52 8.76 -3.02
C MET A 66 9.03 9.13 -4.40
N PHE A 67 8.15 9.06 -5.40
CA PHE A 67 8.46 9.39 -6.78
C PHE A 67 7.29 10.10 -7.45
N GLN A 68 7.58 11.21 -8.11
CA GLN A 68 6.59 11.91 -8.95
C GLN A 68 6.46 11.14 -10.27
N GLU A 69 5.36 10.40 -10.43
CA GLU A 69 5.08 9.63 -11.66
C GLU A 69 4.62 10.55 -12.79
N PHE A 70 3.82 11.56 -12.46
CA PHE A 70 3.27 12.53 -13.41
C PHE A 70 3.07 13.88 -12.72
N HIS A 71 2.80 14.95 -13.46
CA HIS A 71 2.68 16.31 -12.88
C HIS A 71 1.70 16.41 -11.70
N ASP A 72 0.67 15.57 -11.70
CA ASP A 72 -0.37 15.48 -10.67
C ASP A 72 -0.36 14.16 -9.90
N LEU A 73 0.50 13.19 -10.24
CA LEU A 73 0.51 11.87 -9.64
C LEU A 73 1.81 11.61 -8.87
N LEU A 74 1.69 11.49 -7.56
CA LEU A 74 2.76 11.08 -6.66
C LEU A 74 2.59 9.62 -6.27
N ARG A 75 3.68 8.87 -6.24
CA ARG A 75 3.73 7.49 -5.78
C ARG A 75 4.66 7.37 -4.59
N GLU A 76 4.17 6.79 -3.51
CA GLU A 76 4.99 6.41 -2.35
C GLU A 76 5.09 4.88 -2.27
N THR A 77 6.31 4.37 -2.15
CA THR A 77 6.59 2.94 -2.09
C THR A 77 7.08 2.56 -0.71
N PHE A 78 6.37 1.62 -0.08
CA PHE A 78 6.70 1.02 1.20
C PHE A 78 6.99 -0.45 1.08
N CYS A 79 7.84 -0.93 1.98
CA CYS A 79 8.33 -2.29 1.95
C CYS A 79 8.35 -2.90 3.34
N CYS A 80 7.85 -4.13 3.43
CA CYS A 80 7.76 -4.85 4.70
C CYS A 80 8.34 -6.26 4.56
N ILE A 81 8.95 -6.75 5.64
CA ILE A 81 9.58 -8.08 5.72
C ILE A 81 9.17 -8.85 6.98
N GLU A 82 8.32 -8.30 7.83
CA GLU A 82 8.07 -8.85 9.17
C GLU A 82 7.33 -10.18 9.11
N ARG A 83 6.24 -10.24 8.34
CA ARG A 83 5.35 -11.41 8.23
C ARG A 83 4.90 -11.66 6.79
N ASN A 84 4.35 -12.84 6.54
CA ASN A 84 3.62 -13.10 5.30
C ASN A 84 2.43 -12.13 5.20
N TYR A 85 2.10 -11.68 3.99
CA TYR A 85 1.00 -10.76 3.72
C TYR A 85 1.09 -9.43 4.49
N CYS A 86 2.32 -8.97 4.81
CA CYS A 86 2.52 -7.72 5.54
C CYS A 86 2.10 -6.47 4.73
N ASN A 87 1.98 -6.57 3.40
CA ASN A 87 1.52 -5.48 2.53
C ASN A 87 -0.01 -5.51 2.44
N ASP A 88 -0.70 -5.28 3.55
CA ASP A 88 -2.17 -5.28 3.63
C ASP A 88 -2.83 -4.02 3.04
N GLY A 89 -2.04 -3.03 2.63
CA GLY A 89 -2.53 -1.77 2.09
C GLY A 89 -3.00 -0.77 3.14
N LEU A 90 -2.90 -1.13 4.43
CA LEU A 90 -3.29 -0.28 5.57
C LEU A 90 -2.10 0.10 6.46
N THR A 91 -1.06 -0.72 6.46
CA THR A 91 0.17 -0.59 7.27
C THR A 91 0.95 0.71 7.11
N THR A 92 0.61 1.56 6.14
CA THR A 92 1.29 2.84 5.88
C THR A 92 0.33 4.03 5.86
N LEU A 93 -0.96 3.82 6.15
CA LEU A 93 -1.95 4.90 6.22
C LEU A 93 -1.95 5.64 7.57
N GLU A 94 -1.16 5.19 8.54
CA GLU A 94 -0.95 5.92 9.80
C GLU A 94 -0.31 7.31 9.60
N THR A 95 0.31 7.58 8.44
CA THR A 95 0.87 8.91 8.12
C THR A 95 -0.18 9.91 7.58
N SER A 96 -1.39 9.44 7.26
CA SER A 96 -2.57 10.26 6.88
C SER A 96 -3.61 10.27 8.00
N SER A 97 -3.12 10.51 9.23
CA SER A 97 -3.82 10.29 10.52
C SER A 97 -5.25 10.87 10.62
N LEU A 98 -5.58 11.94 9.93
CA LEU A 98 -6.87 12.62 10.11
C LEU A 98 -8.08 12.00 9.40
N TYR A 99 -7.89 11.22 8.33
CA TYR A 99 -9.03 10.68 7.55
C TYR A 99 -9.48 9.28 8.01
N PHE A 100 -8.60 8.54 8.68
CA PHE A 100 -8.82 7.11 8.98
C PHE A 100 -8.99 6.81 10.47
N GLU A 101 -8.72 7.76 11.38
CA GLU A 101 -9.23 7.70 12.76
C GLU A 101 -10.76 7.50 12.75
N ASP A 102 -11.47 8.27 11.93
CA ASP A 102 -12.92 8.15 11.69
C ASP A 102 -13.37 6.77 11.17
N ILE A 103 -12.52 6.09 10.37
CA ILE A 103 -12.84 4.79 9.79
C ILE A 103 -12.52 3.65 10.77
N LYS A 104 -11.46 3.80 11.56
CA LYS A 104 -11.06 2.83 12.59
C LYS A 104 -12.03 2.84 13.76
N GLU A 105 -12.44 4.03 14.24
CA GLU A 105 -13.51 4.15 15.25
C GLU A 105 -14.82 3.52 14.76
N LYS A 106 -15.21 3.75 13.50
CA LYS A 106 -16.42 3.13 12.93
C LYS A 106 -16.36 1.61 12.85
N LYS A 107 -15.16 1.02 12.79
CA LYS A 107 -15.01 -0.43 12.71
C LYS A 107 -15.05 -1.04 14.11
N GLU A 108 -14.45 -0.39 15.10
CA GLU A 108 -14.49 -0.80 16.51
C GLU A 108 -15.87 -0.62 17.15
N LEU A 109 -16.72 0.27 16.62
CA LEU A 109 -18.08 0.48 17.11
C LEU A 109 -19.12 -0.51 16.54
N ASN A 110 -18.78 -1.23 15.46
CA ASN A 110 -19.68 -2.13 14.75
C ASN A 110 -19.37 -3.62 14.97
N ASP A 111 -18.34 -3.93 15.77
CA ASP A 111 -18.00 -5.26 16.31
C ASP A 111 -18.42 -5.33 17.79
#